data_AF-A0A1U8CSY1-F1
#
_entry.id   AF-A0A1U8CSY1-F1
#
_cell.length_a   1.000
_cell.length_b   1.000
_cell.length_c   1.000
_cell.angle_alpha   90.00
_cell.angle_beta   90.00
_cell.angle_gamma   90.00
#
_symmetry.space_group_name_H-M   'P 1'
#
loop_
_entity.id
_entity.type
_entity.pdbx_description
1 polymer ?
#
loop_
_entity_poly.entity_id
_entity_poly.type
_entity_poly.pdbx_seq_one_letter_code
_entity_poly.pdbx_strand_id
1 'polypeptide(L)'
;ITLWGMELGLLSMRRGELARFLFKPTYAYGTLGCPPLIPPNATVLFEIELIDFLDSAESDKFCALTAEQQEQFPLEKVLKVAATEREFGNYLFRQNRFCDAKVRYKR
;
A
#
# COMPACT_ATOMS: atom_id res chain seq x y z
N ILE A 1 6.13 9.46 -11.92
CA ILE A 1 5.37 10.53 -11.23
C ILE A 1 4.29 9.83 -10.42
N THR A 2 4.57 9.56 -9.14
CA THR A 2 3.51 9.11 -8.22
C THR A 2 2.90 10.38 -7.63
N LEU A 3 1.58 10.52 -7.76
CA LEU A 3 0.88 11.71 -7.28
C LEU A 3 0.77 11.60 -5.76
N TRP A 4 1.53 12.41 -5.03
CA TRP A 4 1.58 12.38 -3.56
C TRP A 4 0.19 12.45 -2.91
N GLY A 5 -0.73 13.26 -3.45
CA GLY A 5 -2.11 13.31 -2.97
C GLY A 5 -2.85 11.98 -3.09
N MET A 6 -2.59 11.22 -4.15
CA MET A 6 -3.21 9.92 -4.37
C MET A 6 -2.74 8.91 -3.31
N GLU A 7 -1.44 8.89 -2.98
CA GLU A 7 -0.90 8.02 -1.92
C GLU A 7 -1.57 8.31 -0.56
N LEU A 8 -1.70 9.60 -0.21
CA LEU A 8 -2.41 10.02 1.00
C LEU A 8 -3.90 9.61 0.97
N GLY A 9 -4.55 9.74 -0.19
CA GLY A 9 -5.94 9.34 -0.37
C GLY A 9 -6.13 7.83 -0.15
N LEU A 10 -5.28 7.01 -0.76
CA LEU A 10 -5.32 5.55 -0.62
C LEU A 10 -5.15 5.09 0.83
N LEU A 11 -4.30 5.75 1.62
CA LEU A 11 -4.12 5.44 3.05
C LEU A 11 -5.37 5.72 3.90
N SER A 12 -6.29 6.55 3.42
CA SER A 12 -7.55 6.86 4.12
C SER A 12 -8.72 5.94 3.76
N MET A 13 -8.58 5.15 2.69
CA MET A 13 -9.65 4.35 2.12
C MET A 13 -9.77 2.96 2.74
N ARG A 14 -10.96 2.38 2.63
CA ARG A 14 -11.28 0.99 2.97
C ARG A 14 -11.35 0.12 1.72
N ARG A 15 -11.14 -1.19 1.88
CA ARG A 15 -11.23 -2.13 0.77
C ARG A 15 -12.63 -2.10 0.14
N GLY A 16 -12.67 -2.01 -1.18
CA GLY A 16 -13.88 -1.89 -1.99
C GLY A 16 -14.51 -0.49 -2.00
N GLU A 17 -13.86 0.51 -1.38
CA GLU A 17 -14.39 1.87 -1.34
C GLU A 17 -14.21 2.58 -2.69
N LEU A 18 -15.24 3.34 -3.09
CA LEU A 18 -15.16 4.31 -4.17
C LEU A 18 -15.23 5.73 -3.57
N ALA A 19 -14.18 6.52 -3.76
CA ALA A 19 -14.04 7.85 -3.18
C ALA A 19 -13.60 8.88 -4.22
N ARG A 20 -13.96 10.15 -3.97
CA ARG A 20 -13.56 11.28 -4.80
C ARG A 20 -12.63 12.20 -4.03
N PHE A 21 -11.49 12.53 -4.64
CA PHE A 21 -10.48 13.40 -4.04
C PHE A 21 -10.20 14.59 -4.95
N LEU A 22 -10.35 15.81 -4.40
CA LEU A 22 -10.01 17.04 -5.09
C LEU A 22 -8.60 17.48 -4.68
N PHE A 23 -7.63 17.32 -5.57
CA PHE A 23 -6.24 17.67 -5.31
C PHE A 23 -5.87 19.03 -5.90
N LYS A 24 -5.34 19.89 -5.04
CA LYS A 24 -4.60 21.09 -5.47
C LYS A 24 -3.38 20.67 -6.30
N PRO A 25 -2.85 21.55 -7.17
CA PRO A 25 -1.76 21.18 -8.08
C PRO A 25 -0.53 20.61 -7.37
N THR A 26 -0.21 21.12 -6.18
CA THR A 26 0.92 20.67 -5.34
C THR A 26 0.82 19.21 -4.92
N TYR A 27 -0.39 18.66 -4.86
CA TYR A 27 -0.67 17.26 -4.52
C TYR A 27 -0.89 16.38 -5.76
N ALA A 28 -0.85 16.99 -6.95
CA ALA A 28 -1.09 16.34 -8.23
C ALA A 28 0.08 16.61 -9.21
N TYR A 29 -0.20 17.23 -10.37
CA TYR A 29 0.76 17.39 -11.46
C TYR A 29 1.64 18.65 -11.37
N GLY A 30 1.44 19.48 -10.33
CA GLY A 30 2.26 20.66 -10.07
C GLY A 30 2.28 21.68 -11.21
N THR A 31 3.39 22.40 -11.31
CA THR A 31 3.61 23.45 -12.32
C THR A 31 3.82 22.91 -13.72
N LEU A 32 4.25 21.65 -13.85
CA LEU A 32 4.48 21.03 -15.17
C LEU A 32 3.18 20.54 -15.81
N GLY A 33 2.18 20.17 -15.00
CA GLY A 33 0.97 19.53 -15.52
C GLY A 33 1.28 18.17 -16.12
N CYS A 34 0.43 17.74 -17.05
CA CYS A 34 0.66 16.56 -17.90
C CYS A 34 0.18 16.88 -19.32
N PRO A 35 0.94 17.69 -20.09
CA PRO A 35 0.54 18.09 -21.44
C PRO A 35 0.41 16.88 -22.38
N PRO A 36 -0.55 16.90 -23.32
CA PRO A 36 -1.54 17.96 -23.58
C PRO A 36 -2.81 17.87 -22.71
N LEU A 37 -2.93 16.85 -21.86
CA LEU A 37 -4.16 16.49 -21.17
C LEU A 37 -4.47 17.38 -19.96
N ILE A 38 -3.44 17.75 -19.21
CA ILE A 38 -3.58 18.48 -17.95
C ILE A 38 -2.67 19.72 -18.00
N PRO A 39 -3.23 20.93 -17.89
CA PRO A 39 -2.44 22.14 -17.94
C PRO A 39 -1.58 22.31 -16.68
N PRO A 40 -0.51 23.13 -16.77
CA PRO A 40 0.22 23.64 -15.61
C PRO A 40 -0.70 24.14 -14.49
N ASN A 41 -0.40 23.80 -13.24
CA ASN A 41 -1.11 24.27 -12.05
C ASN A 41 -2.62 23.96 -12.02
N ALA A 42 -3.05 22.87 -12.66
CA ALA A 42 -4.43 22.43 -12.62
C ALA A 42 -4.81 21.78 -11.29
N THR A 43 -5.98 22.12 -10.77
CA THR A 43 -6.66 21.33 -9.71
C THR A 43 -7.38 20.18 -10.40
N VAL A 44 -7.27 18.98 -9.83
CA VAL A 44 -7.77 17.75 -10.44
C VAL A 44 -8.67 16.98 -9.48
N LEU A 45 -9.77 16.47 -10.00
CA LEU A 45 -10.68 15.59 -9.27
C LEU A 45 -10.40 14.16 -9.70
N PHE A 46 -9.99 13.32 -8.75
CA PHE A 46 -9.84 11.88 -8.96
C PHE A 46 -11.05 11.15 -8.40
N GLU A 47 -11.54 10.17 -9.14
CA GLU A 47 -12.44 9.12 -8.64
C GLU A 47 -11.62 7.83 -8.55
N ILE A 48 -11.50 7.29 -7.35
CA ILE A 48 -10.65 6.14 -7.05
C ILE A 48 -11.52 5.03 -6.49
N GLU A 49 -11.41 3.85 -7.08
CA GLU A 49 -11.97 2.61 -6.55
C GLU A 49 -10.81 1.76 -5.97
N LEU A 50 -10.85 1.50 -4.66
CA LEU A 50 -9.85 0.67 -4.01
C LEU A 50 -10.27 -0.81 -4.07
N ILE A 51 -9.79 -1.53 -5.06
CA ILE A 51 -10.19 -2.93 -5.30
C ILE A 51 -9.80 -3.85 -4.13
N ASP A 52 -8.52 -3.90 -3.79
CA ASP A 52 -8.01 -4.75 -2.72
C ASP A 52 -6.67 -4.21 -2.21
N PHE A 53 -6.39 -4.49 -0.93
CA PHE A 53 -5.07 -4.28 -0.32
C PHE A 53 -4.88 -5.24 0.84
N LEU A 54 -3.62 -5.45 1.20
CA LEU A 54 -3.24 -6.19 2.39
C LEU A 54 -2.39 -5.27 3.26
N ASP A 55 -2.75 -5.19 4.54
CA ASP A 55 -1.99 -4.41 5.52
C ASP A 55 -0.74 -5.19 5.96
N SER A 56 0.44 -4.70 5.56
CA SER A 56 1.74 -5.27 5.96
C SER A 56 2.43 -4.48 7.07
N ALA A 57 1.83 -3.40 7.61
CA ALA A 57 2.56 -2.46 8.45
C ALA A 57 3.20 -3.10 9.69
N GLU A 58 2.51 -4.03 10.35
CA GLU A 58 3.05 -4.74 11.52
C GLU A 58 4.10 -5.79 11.12
N SER A 59 3.94 -6.44 9.97
CA SER A 59 4.93 -7.39 9.45
C SER A 59 6.22 -6.68 9.05
N ASP A 60 6.12 -5.57 8.33
CA ASP A 60 7.26 -4.78 7.88
C ASP A 60 8.04 -4.23 9.09
N LYS A 61 7.34 -3.78 10.15
CA LYS A 61 7.97 -3.41 11.42
C LYS A 61 8.73 -4.59 12.03
N PHE A 62 8.10 -5.76 12.13
CA PHE A 62 8.72 -6.95 12.72
C PHE A 62 9.97 -7.41 11.94
N CYS A 63 9.91 -7.44 10.62
CA CYS A 63 11.03 -7.80 9.76
C CYS A 63 12.20 -6.80 9.82
N ALA A 64 11.95 -5.54 10.22
CA ALA A 64 12.97 -4.52 10.36
C ALA A 64 13.67 -4.51 11.74
N LEU A 65 13.16 -5.27 12.71
CA LEU A 65 13.76 -5.38 14.05
C LEU A 65 15.01 -6.25 14.06
N THR A 66 15.89 -6.01 15.04
CA THR A 66 17.03 -6.92 15.31
C THR A 66 16.56 -8.20 15.99
N ALA A 67 17.41 -9.24 16.00
CA ALA A 67 17.08 -10.52 16.62
C ALA A 67 16.72 -10.37 18.11
N GLU A 68 17.44 -9.53 18.85
CA GLU A 68 17.17 -9.31 20.28
C GLU A 68 15.82 -8.62 20.52
N GLN A 69 15.42 -7.72 19.61
CA GLN A 69 14.13 -7.03 19.68
C GLN A 69 12.97 -7.94 19.26
N GLN A 70 13.22 -8.88 18.36
CA GLN A 70 12.23 -9.89 17.96
C GLN A 70 11.92 -10.87 19.10
N GLU A 71 12.91 -11.25 19.91
CA GLU A 71 12.70 -12.13 21.08
C GLU A 71 11.79 -11.50 22.14
N GLN A 72 11.82 -10.17 22.28
CA GLN A 72 10.95 -9.44 23.20
C GLN A 72 9.56 -9.17 22.62
N PHE A 73 9.34 -9.50 21.34
CA PHE A 73 8.08 -9.25 20.68
C PHE A 73 7.00 -10.21 21.19
N PRO A 74 5.82 -9.72 21.62
CA PRO A 74 4.78 -10.59 22.16
C PRO A 74 4.35 -11.68 21.17
N LEU A 75 4.24 -12.92 21.65
CA LEU A 75 3.87 -14.08 20.82
C LEU A 75 2.60 -13.85 20.01
N GLU A 76 1.59 -13.21 20.60
CA GLU A 76 0.33 -12.88 19.93
C GLU A 76 0.55 -12.03 18.66
N LYS A 77 1.48 -11.08 18.72
CA LYS A 77 1.82 -10.24 17.57
C LYS A 77 2.62 -11.01 16.53
N VAL A 78 3.54 -11.89 16.94
CA VAL A 78 4.30 -12.77 16.02
C VAL A 78 3.33 -13.67 15.24
N LEU A 79 2.34 -14.25 15.92
CA LEU A 79 1.30 -15.06 15.28
C LEU A 79 0.49 -14.25 14.26
N LYS A 80 0.17 -12.99 14.58
CA LYS A 80 -0.50 -12.08 13.65
C LYS A 80 0.37 -11.80 12.41
N VAL A 81 1.66 -11.52 12.60
CA VAL A 81 2.61 -11.29 11.50
C VAL A 81 2.71 -12.52 10.58
N ALA A 82 2.87 -13.72 11.16
CA ALA A 82 2.90 -14.96 10.39
C ALA A 82 1.60 -15.20 9.61
N ALA A 83 0.44 -14.90 10.21
CA ALA A 83 -0.84 -14.98 9.53
C ALA A 83 -0.92 -14.00 8.34
N THR A 84 -0.46 -12.76 8.53
CA THR A 84 -0.38 -11.75 7.47
C THR A 84 0.54 -12.19 6.32
N GLU A 85 1.76 -12.64 6.59
CA GLU A 85 2.68 -13.12 5.54
C GLU A 85 2.11 -14.33 4.78
N ARG A 86 1.42 -15.24 5.48
CA ARG A 86 0.69 -16.35 4.85
C ARG A 86 -0.44 -15.85 3.94
N GLU A 87 -1.20 -14.85 4.37
CA GLU A 87 -2.25 -14.23 3.55
C GLU A 87 -1.67 -13.55 2.31
N PHE A 88 -0.56 -12.83 2.43
CA PHE A 88 0.19 -12.28 1.29
C PHE A 88 0.66 -13.36 0.32
N GLY A 89 1.23 -14.45 0.85
CA GLY A 89 1.62 -15.62 0.05
C GLY A 89 0.44 -16.18 -0.73
N ASN A 90 -0.71 -16.38 -0.06
CA ASN A 90 -1.92 -16.89 -0.70
C ASN A 90 -2.48 -15.93 -1.76
N TYR A 91 -2.45 -14.62 -1.50
CA TYR A 91 -2.89 -13.59 -2.44
C TYR A 91 -2.05 -13.63 -3.71
N LEU A 92 -0.72 -13.63 -3.58
CA LEU A 92 0.20 -13.71 -4.72
C LEU A 92 0.08 -15.03 -5.47
N PHE A 93 -0.13 -16.13 -4.75
CA PHE A 93 -0.34 -17.45 -5.35
C PHE A 93 -1.59 -17.48 -6.24
N ARG A 94 -2.72 -16.92 -5.77
CA ARG A 94 -3.96 -16.81 -6.57
C ARG A 94 -3.79 -15.94 -7.83
N GLN A 95 -2.84 -15.00 -7.81
CA GLN A 95 -2.47 -14.16 -8.95
C GLN A 95 -1.41 -14.83 -9.86
N ASN A 96 -1.11 -16.11 -9.68
CA ASN A 96 -0.06 -16.86 -10.40
C ASN A 96 1.38 -16.33 -10.20
N ARG A 97 1.62 -15.50 -9.18
CA ARG A 97 2.95 -14.95 -8.83
C ARG A 97 3.69 -15.87 -7.85
N PHE A 98 3.99 -17.09 -8.29
CA PHE A 98 4.51 -18.14 -7.42
C PHE A 98 5.87 -17.83 -6.78
N CYS A 99 6.77 -17.18 -7.51
CA CYS A 99 8.08 -16.79 -6.97
C CYS A 99 7.94 -15.81 -5.80
N ASP A 100 7.08 -14.81 -5.93
CA ASP A 100 6.84 -13.82 -4.89
C ASP A 100 6.08 -14.43 -3.70
N ALA A 101 5.12 -15.32 -3.97
CA ALA A 101 4.40 -16.06 -2.94
C ALA A 101 5.37 -16.92 -2.09
N LYS A 102 6.32 -17.59 -2.72
CA LYS A 102 7.36 -18.38 -2.03
C LYS A 102 8.22 -17.53 -1.10
N VAL A 103 8.55 -16.30 -1.48
CA VAL A 103 9.32 -15.38 -0.63
C VAL A 103 8.51 -15.04 0.63
N ARG A 104 7.21 -14.80 0.49
CA ARG A 104 6.31 -14.50 1.61
C ARG A 104 6.13 -15.67 2.57
N TYR A 105 5.98 -16.89 2.08
CA TYR A 105 5.88 -18.08 2.96
C TYR A 105 7.15 -18.42 3.74
N LYS A 106 8.31 -17.88 3.33
CA LYS A 106 9.60 -18.10 4.00
C LYS A 106 9.88 -17.09 5.11
N ARG A 107 9.15 -15.97 5.12
CA ARG A 107 9.19 -15.00 6.21
C ARG A 107 8.34 -15.50 7.36
#